data_AF-A0A0D7X0K7-F1
#
_entry.id   AF-A0A0D7X0K7-F1
#
_cell.length_a   1.000
_cell.length_b   1.000
_cell.length_c   1.000
_cell.angle_alpha   90.00
_cell.angle_beta   90.00
_cell.angle_gamma   90.00
#
_symmetry.space_group_name_H-M   'P 1'
#
loop_
_entity.id
_entity.type
_entity.pdbx_description
1 polymer ?
#
loop_
_entity_poly.entity_id
_entity_poly.type
_entity_poly.pdbx_seq_one_letter_code
_entity_poly.pdbx_strand_id
1 'polypeptide(L)' 'MSKFEKNLIKYLSYGFMVGIYYSFIKGPTQSPTVNGVTKFFTLPASDFIFSALSTSFLVSLIFGILYFLVFLAKRRNK' A
#
# COMPACT_ATOMS: atom_id res chain seq x y z
N MET A 1 14.34 -19.92 -6.19
CA MET A 1 13.11 -19.31 -5.63
C MET A 1 11.97 -20.31 -5.69
N SER A 2 11.41 -20.67 -4.53
CA SER A 2 10.35 -21.67 -4.40
C SER A 2 8.99 -21.16 -4.91
N LYS A 3 8.05 -22.08 -5.24
CA LYS A 3 6.68 -21.71 -5.65
C LYS A 3 5.96 -20.89 -4.58
N PHE A 4 6.26 -21.15 -3.30
CA PHE A 4 5.75 -20.39 -2.18
C PHE A 4 6.27 -18.94 -2.20
N GLU A 5 7.58 -18.75 -2.31
CA GLU A 5 8.20 -17.42 -2.35
C GLU A 5 7.66 -16.60 -3.53
N LYS A 6 7.52 -17.21 -4.71
CA LYS A 6 6.98 -16.52 -5.91
C LYS A 6 5.57 -15.99 -5.66
N ASN A 7 4.72 -16.80 -5.03
CA ASN A 7 3.36 -16.38 -4.69
C ASN A 7 3.33 -15.34 -3.58
N LEU A 8 4.17 -15.48 -2.55
CA LEU A 8 4.27 -14.49 -1.47
C LEU A 8 4.66 -13.11 -2.02
N ILE A 9 5.69 -13.06 -2.87
CA ILE A 9 6.09 -11.80 -3.54
C ILE A 9 4.95 -11.27 -4.41
N LYS A 10 4.23 -12.13 -5.13
CA LYS A 10 3.07 -11.69 -5.93
C LYS A 10 2.01 -10.99 -5.08
N TYR A 11 1.66 -11.53 -3.90
CA TYR A 11 0.66 -10.92 -3.02
C TYR A 11 1.18 -9.63 -2.35
N LEU A 12 2.45 -9.59 -1.96
CA LEU A 12 3.10 -8.38 -1.46
C LEU A 12 3.08 -7.28 -2.52
N SER A 13 3.50 -7.57 -3.75
CA SER A 13 3.48 -6.60 -4.85
C SER A 13 2.07 -6.13 -5.18
N TYR A 14 1.07 -7.03 -5.14
CA TYR A 14 -0.33 -6.65 -5.37
C TYR A 14 -0.84 -5.68 -4.31
N GLY A 15 -0.64 -5.98 -3.02
CA GLY A 15 -1.05 -5.10 -1.92
C GLY A 15 -0.36 -3.74 -1.99
N PHE A 16 0.91 -3.71 -2.39
CA PHE A 16 1.65 -2.46 -2.58
C PHE A 16 1.07 -1.61 -3.72
N MET A 17 0.82 -2.21 -4.89
CA MET A 17 0.25 -1.48 -6.04
C MET A 17 -1.17 -0.96 -5.76
N VAL A 18 -1.99 -1.74 -5.07
CA VAL A 18 -3.35 -1.32 -4.66
C VAL A 18 -3.29 -0.13 -3.71
N GLY A 19 -2.38 -0.15 -2.74
CA GLY A 19 -2.19 0.98 -1.82
C GLY A 19 -1.76 2.26 -2.54
N ILE A 20 -0.87 2.14 -3.54
CA ILE A 20 -0.42 3.29 -4.34
C ILE A 20 -1.62 3.83 -5.12
N TYR A 21 -2.30 2.97 -5.86
CA TYR A 21 -3.45 3.33 -6.67
C TYR A 21 -4.53 4.05 -5.85
N TYR A 22 -4.88 3.50 -4.67
CA TYR A 22 -5.86 4.12 -3.78
C TYR A 22 -5.40 5.49 -3.26
N SER A 23 -4.12 5.62 -2.90
CA SER A 23 -3.57 6.89 -2.42
C SER A 23 -3.66 7.98 -3.49
N PHE A 24 -3.35 7.66 -4.75
CA PHE A 24 -3.46 8.60 -5.87
C PHE A 24 -4.91 8.94 -6.25
N ILE A 25 -5.86 8.01 -6.13
CA ILE A 25 -7.29 8.31 -6.31
C ILE A 25 -7.79 9.27 -5.23
N LYS A 26 -7.46 9.00 -3.97
CA LYS A 26 -7.89 9.86 -2.85
C LYS A 26 -7.23 11.24 -2.92
N GLY A 27 -6.09 11.33 -3.59
CA GLY A 27 -5.32 12.55 -3.77
C GLY A 27 -4.67 13.03 -2.46
N PRO A 28 -3.77 14.01 -2.55
CA PRO A 28 -3.23 14.67 -1.36
C PRO A 28 -4.37 15.28 -0.57
N THR A 29 -4.40 15.02 0.74
CA THR A 29 -5.32 15.68 1.67
C THR A 29 -5.21 17.18 1.44
N GLN A 30 -6.29 17.81 0.98
CA GLN A 30 -6.32 19.25 0.77
C GLN A 30 -5.93 19.90 2.11
N SER A 31 -4.79 20.58 2.14
CA SER A 31 -4.38 21.36 3.28
C SER A 31 -5.50 22.36 3.61
N PRO A 32 -5.87 22.56 4.88
CA PRO A 32 -6.90 23.52 5.25
C PRO A 32 -6.54 24.89 4.66
N THR A 33 -7.52 25.51 4.00
CA THR A 33 -7.38 26.79 3.32
C THR A 33 -7.04 27.87 4.33
N VAL A 34 -5.77 28.20 4.49
CA VAL A 34 -5.35 29.38 5.26
C VAL A 34 -5.49 30.59 4.34
N ASN A 35 -6.44 31.49 4.64
CA ASN A 35 -6.70 32.75 3.92
C ASN A 35 -7.13 32.63 2.44
N GLY A 36 -7.99 31.68 2.07
CA GLY A 36 -8.70 31.70 0.77
C GLY A 36 -7.84 31.48 -0.48
N VAL A 37 -6.53 31.27 -0.33
CA VAL A 37 -5.64 30.92 -1.44
C VAL A 37 -5.61 29.41 -1.57
N THR A 38 -6.30 28.89 -2.59
CA THR A 38 -6.13 27.50 -3.04
C THR A 38 -4.71 27.33 -3.55
N LYS A 39 -3.82 26.76 -2.73
CA LYS A 39 -2.53 26.24 -3.21
C LYS A 39 -2.82 25.07 -4.13
N PHE A 40 -2.94 25.34 -5.43
CA PHE A 40 -2.91 24.30 -6.45
C PHE A 40 -1.50 23.71 -6.43
N PHE A 41 -1.36 22.59 -5.72
CA PHE A 41 -0.12 21.81 -5.71
C PHE A 41 0.07 21.21 -7.11
N THR A 42 0.96 21.79 -7.90
CA THR A 42 1.36 21.31 -9.23
C THR A 42 2.26 20.07 -9.17
N LEU A 43 2.68 19.65 -7.97
CA LEU A 43 3.45 18.42 -7.71
C LEU A 43 2.94 17.77 -6.42
N PRO A 44 2.82 16.42 -6.35
CA PRO A 44 2.49 15.74 -5.10
C PRO A 44 3.54 16.12 -4.04
N ALA A 45 3.09 16.71 -2.94
CA ALA A 45 3.97 17.05 -1.82
C ALA A 45 4.70 15.80 -1.31
N SER A 46 5.95 15.94 -0.86
CA SER A 46 6.76 14.85 -0.31
C SER A 46 6.02 14.08 0.77
N ASP A 47 5.23 14.78 1.58
CA ASP A 47 4.43 14.20 2.67
C ASP A 47 3.34 13.26 2.14
N PHE A 48 2.72 13.61 1.01
CA PHE A 48 1.74 12.76 0.35
C PHE A 48 2.39 11.52 -0.26
N ILE A 49 3.56 11.67 -0.91
CA ILE A 49 4.31 10.53 -1.46
C ILE A 49 4.72 9.58 -0.33
N PHE A 50 5.24 10.11 0.77
CA PHE A 50 5.63 9.31 1.92
C PHE A 50 4.43 8.61 2.57
N SER A 51 3.30 9.31 2.73
CA SER A 51 2.06 8.73 3.24
C SER A 51 1.52 7.61 2.33
N ALA A 52 1.55 7.83 1.01
CA ALA A 52 1.12 6.83 0.02
C ALA A 52 2.03 5.59 0.06
N LEU A 53 3.35 5.76 0.10
CA LEU A 53 4.29 4.64 0.19
C LEU A 53 4.14 3.88 1.50
N SER A 54 3.97 4.57 2.63
CA SER A 54 3.79 3.98 3.95
C SER A 54 2.49 3.16 4.05
N THR A 55 1.37 3.72 3.59
CA THR A 55 0.09 3.00 3.55
C THR A 55 0.13 1.80 2.61
N SER A 56 0.77 1.94 1.45
CA SER A 56 0.97 0.84 0.50
C SER A 56 1.81 -0.29 1.07
N PHE A 57 2.86 0.05 1.80
CA PHE A 57 3.70 -0.92 2.50
C PHE A 57 2.93 -1.67 3.58
N LEU A 58 2.11 -0.98 4.38
CA LEU A 58 1.26 -1.61 5.39
C LEU A 58 0.26 -2.58 4.78
N VAL A 59 -0.42 -2.18 3.70
CA VAL A 59 -1.37 -3.03 2.99
C VAL A 59 -0.66 -4.28 2.45
N SER A 60 0.48 -4.09 1.78
CA SER A 60 1.33 -5.17 1.30
C SER A 60 1.68 -6.17 2.41
N LEU A 61 2.15 -5.67 3.56
CA LEU A 61 2.56 -6.49 4.71
C LEU A 61 1.39 -7.32 5.26
N ILE A 62 0.20 -6.73 5.41
CA ILE A 62 -1.00 -7.43 5.88
C ILE A 62 -1.35 -8.59 4.94
N PHE A 63 -1.35 -8.34 3.62
CA PHE A 63 -1.61 -9.40 2.64
C PHE A 63 -0.56 -10.51 2.69
N GLY A 64 0.72 -10.17 2.86
CA GLY A 64 1.80 -11.13 3.03
C GLY A 64 1.62 -12.02 4.27
N ILE A 65 1.28 -11.42 5.41
CA ILE A 65 1.02 -12.15 6.67
C ILE A 65 -0.19 -13.07 6.53
N LEU A 66 -1.30 -12.59 5.96
CA LEU A 66 -2.50 -13.41 5.73
C LEU A 66 -2.19 -14.61 4.84
N TYR A 67 -1.47 -14.41 3.74
CA TYR A 67 -1.05 -15.49 2.85
C TYR A 67 -0.17 -16.52 3.57
N PHE A 68 0.77 -16.05 4.40
CA PHE A 68 1.64 -16.91 5.20
C PHE A 68 0.86 -17.75 6.23
N LEU A 69 -0.10 -17.15 6.93
CA LEU A 69 -0.96 -17.84 7.89
C LEU A 69 -1.80 -18.92 7.21
N VAL A 70 -2.42 -18.61 6.06
CA VAL A 70 -3.18 -19.60 5.28
C VAL A 70 -2.29 -20.73 4.80
N PHE A 71 -1.06 -20.43 4.38
CA PHE A 71 -0.09 -21.44 3.98
C PHE A 71 0.31 -22.35 5.16
N LEU A 72 0.61 -21.79 6.32
CA LEU A 72 0.89 -22.53 7.55
C LEU A 72 -0.28 -23.43 7.96
N ALA A 73 -1.50 -22.91 7.94
CA ALA A 73 -2.70 -23.67 8.24
C ALA A 73 -2.88 -24.86 7.28
N LYS A 74 -2.71 -24.64 5.96
CA LYS A 74 -2.76 -25.72 4.97
C LYS A 74 -1.65 -26.75 5.12
N ARG A 75 -0.45 -26.33 5.53
CA ARG A 75 0.69 -27.23 5.74
C ARG A 75 0.54 -28.08 7.00
N ARG A 76 -0.07 -27.53 8.05
CA ARG A 76 -0.30 -28.24 9.32
C ARG A 76 -1.45 -29.26 9.23
N ASN A 77 -2.37 -29.06 8.29
CA ASN A 77 -3.53 -29.94 8.06
C ASN A 77 -3.27 -31.06 7.03
N LYS A 78 -2.03 -31.24 6.61
CA LYS A 78 -1.53 -32.35 5.77
C LYS A 78 -0.49 -33.12 6.57
#